data_AF-A0A165CPB0-F1
#
_entry.id   AF-A0A165CPB0-F1
#
_cell.length_a   1.000
_cell.length_b   1.000
_cell.length_c   1.000
_cell.angle_alpha   90.00
_cell.angle_beta   90.00
_cell.angle_gamma   90.00
#
_symmetry.space_group_name_H-M   'P 1'
#
loop_
_entity.id
_entity.type
_entity.pdbx_description
1 polymer ?
#
loop_
_entity_poly.entity_id
_entity_poly.type
_entity_poly.pdbx_seq_one_letter_code
_entity_poly.pdbx_strand_id
1 'polypeptide(L)'
;MDQIYAELLKIPPVTRTLLLSTLGVTLPCLLHLLSPYKILFVPELVLGGEVWRVPTSFLYGGAGITFLFDLMTLYRNSTALEEGQYSGKSYDYCWHLLLACFALLGINLPLSSYLHAHSLLLTLVTLLSRLTPDQTISLMGLLQLPLKYLPYAMLGMDAVMAGPLEAGRGLTGVIVGLGWAMLLERGTAPAAPEIVKRWVGSGIRVGVGAGGSGVVNPGRAGGAGFGAGAAGGGRGREVPASTGGHTWGTGRRLGD
;
A
#
# COMPACT_ATOMS: atom_id res chain seq x y z
N MET A 1 14.24 -20.40 -9.66
CA MET A 1 13.95 -19.84 -8.33
C MET A 1 14.32 -18.37 -8.29
N ASP A 2 15.50 -17.99 -8.77
CA ASP A 2 16.03 -16.60 -8.74
C ASP A 2 15.17 -15.57 -9.46
N GLN A 3 14.47 -15.95 -10.54
CA GLN A 3 13.59 -15.05 -11.28
C GLN A 3 12.33 -14.66 -10.50
N ILE A 4 11.75 -15.59 -9.73
CA ILE A 4 10.61 -15.30 -8.85
C ILE A 4 11.06 -14.40 -7.71
N TYR A 5 12.24 -14.66 -7.12
CA TYR A 5 12.81 -13.79 -6.10
C TYR A 5 13.10 -12.39 -6.62
N ALA A 6 13.61 -12.26 -7.85
CA ALA A 6 13.84 -10.97 -8.49
C ALA A 6 12.55 -10.18 -8.72
N GLU A 7 11.47 -10.82 -9.18
CA GLU A 7 10.16 -10.17 -9.31
C GLU A 7 9.57 -9.81 -7.94
N LEU A 8 9.75 -10.66 -6.92
CA LEU A 8 9.27 -10.41 -5.56
C LEU A 8 10.06 -9.28 -4.86
N LEU A 9 11.31 -9.04 -5.26
CA LEU A 9 12.15 -7.97 -4.74
C LEU A 9 11.82 -6.60 -5.37
N LYS A 10 11.16 -6.57 -6.53
CA LYS A 10 10.64 -5.32 -7.11
C LYS A 10 9.48 -4.75 -6.31
N ILE A 11 8.76 -5.60 -5.58
CA ILE A 11 7.63 -5.18 -4.74
C ILE A 11 8.17 -4.52 -3.46
N PRO A 12 7.64 -3.37 -3.05
CA PRO A 12 8.02 -2.72 -1.79
C PRO A 12 7.92 -3.66 -0.58
N PRO A 13 8.83 -3.55 0.40
CA PRO A 13 9.01 -4.55 1.44
C PRO A 13 7.77 -4.77 2.31
N VAL A 14 7.06 -3.70 2.69
CA VAL A 14 5.87 -3.82 3.57
C VAL A 14 4.69 -4.40 2.78
N THR A 15 4.47 -3.90 1.57
CA THR A 15 3.45 -4.42 0.64
C THR A 15 3.66 -5.91 0.37
N ARG A 16 4.90 -6.34 0.16
CA ARG A 16 5.24 -7.76 -0.02
C ARG A 16 4.86 -8.60 1.20
N THR A 17 5.23 -8.16 2.41
CA THR A 17 4.88 -8.90 3.64
C THR A 17 3.37 -8.97 3.85
N LEU A 18 2.66 -7.89 3.56
CA LEU A 18 1.21 -7.82 3.64
C LEU A 18 0.57 -8.85 2.70
N LEU A 19 0.95 -8.86 1.42
CA LEU A 19 0.41 -9.81 0.44
C LEU A 19 0.73 -11.27 0.76
N LEU A 20 1.99 -11.55 1.15
CA LEU A 20 2.38 -12.90 1.55
C LEU A 20 1.60 -13.37 2.78
N SER A 21 1.34 -12.47 3.73
CA SER A 21 0.55 -12.79 4.91
C SER A 21 -0.93 -13.02 4.58
N THR A 22 -1.53 -12.20 3.71
CA THR A 22 -2.91 -12.37 3.23
C THR A 22 -3.08 -13.68 2.48
N LEU A 23 -2.15 -14.01 1.58
CA LEU A 23 -2.13 -15.30 0.88
C LEU A 23 -1.87 -16.47 1.83
N GLY A 24 -0.95 -16.30 2.78
CA GLY A 24 -0.62 -17.32 3.78
C GLY A 24 -1.78 -17.66 4.71
N VAL A 25 -2.70 -16.73 4.97
CA VAL A 25 -3.93 -16.98 5.75
C VAL A 25 -5.06 -17.51 4.86
N THR A 26 -5.22 -16.95 3.66
CA THR A 26 -6.37 -17.25 2.80
C THR A 26 -6.21 -18.58 2.04
N LEU A 27 -5.01 -18.91 1.54
CA LEU A 27 -4.77 -20.14 0.77
C LEU A 27 -5.03 -21.42 1.58
N PRO A 28 -4.57 -21.57 2.84
CA PRO A 28 -4.88 -22.76 3.63
C PRO A 28 -6.37 -22.93 3.89
N CYS A 29 -7.13 -21.83 3.96
CA CYS A 29 -8.59 -21.90 4.10
C CYS A 29 -9.25 -22.35 2.80
N LEU A 30 -8.79 -21.85 1.65
CA LEU A 30 -9.27 -22.26 0.33
C LEU A 30 -8.97 -23.74 0.04
N LEU A 31 -7.85 -24.25 0.53
CA LEU A 31 -7.47 -25.67 0.43
C LEU A 31 -8.18 -26.56 1.47
N HIS A 32 -9.11 -26.02 2.26
CA HIS A 32 -9.83 -26.71 3.33
C HIS A 32 -8.90 -27.34 4.40
N LEU A 33 -7.64 -26.90 4.48
CA LEU A 33 -6.69 -27.32 5.53
C LEU A 33 -7.06 -26.71 6.89
N LEU A 34 -7.64 -25.52 6.87
CA LEU A 34 -8.12 -24.79 8.03
C LEU A 34 -9.58 -24.39 7.85
N SER A 35 -10.38 -24.60 8.89
CA SER A 35 -11.77 -24.17 8.92
C SER A 35 -11.85 -22.64 9.07
N PRO A 36 -12.57 -21.92 8.19
CA PRO A 36 -12.74 -20.47 8.28
C PRO A 36 -13.31 -19.99 9.62
N TYR A 37 -14.03 -20.84 10.34
CA TYR A 37 -14.56 -20.57 11.68
C TYR A 37 -13.47 -20.28 12.73
N LYS A 38 -12.24 -20.77 12.54
CA LYS A 38 -11.11 -20.46 13.44
C LYS A 38 -10.51 -19.07 13.23
N ILE A 39 -10.90 -18.38 12.16
CA ILE A 39 -10.36 -17.08 11.76
C ILE A 39 -11.33 -15.94 12.06
N LEU A 40 -12.62 -16.27 12.20
CA LEU A 40 -13.64 -15.30 12.59
C LEU A 40 -13.27 -14.64 13.92
N PHE A 41 -13.33 -13.31 13.92
CA PHE A 41 -13.14 -12.51 15.12
C PHE A 41 -14.38 -12.64 16.00
N VAL A 42 -14.22 -13.19 17.19
CA VAL A 42 -15.25 -13.24 18.23
C VAL A 42 -14.66 -12.59 19.49
N PRO A 43 -15.18 -11.41 19.91
CA PRO A 43 -14.60 -10.65 21.02
C PRO A 43 -14.44 -11.45 22.32
N GLU A 44 -15.40 -12.32 22.62
CA GLU A 44 -15.42 -13.18 23.81
C GLU A 44 -14.27 -14.19 23.82
N LEU A 45 -13.94 -14.79 22.67
CA LEU A 45 -12.83 -15.74 22.57
C LEU A 45 -11.46 -15.05 22.56
N VAL A 46 -11.39 -13.81 22.05
CA VAL A 46 -10.17 -13.02 22.08
C VAL A 46 -9.82 -12.62 23.52
N LEU A 47 -10.81 -12.24 24.33
CA LEU A 47 -10.63 -12.00 25.76
C LEU A 47 -10.31 -13.28 26.55
N GLY A 48 -10.70 -14.45 26.02
CA GLY A 48 -10.35 -15.78 26.54
C GLY A 48 -8.93 -16.28 26.21
N GLY A 49 -8.12 -15.50 25.49
CA GLY A 49 -6.70 -15.81 25.20
C GLY A 49 -6.37 -16.09 23.73
N GLU A 50 -7.35 -16.05 22.82
CA GLU A 50 -7.12 -16.31 21.39
C GLU A 50 -6.68 -15.06 20.60
N VAL A 51 -5.59 -14.42 21.04
CA VAL A 51 -5.10 -13.13 20.50
C VAL A 51 -4.72 -13.22 19.01
N TRP A 52 -4.36 -14.41 18.52
CA TRP A 52 -4.00 -14.63 17.11
C TRP A 52 -5.17 -14.39 16.14
N ARG A 53 -6.42 -14.38 16.60
CA ARG A 53 -7.60 -14.10 15.77
C ARG A 53 -7.64 -12.68 15.23
N VAL A 54 -7.03 -11.75 15.97
CA VAL A 54 -6.98 -10.33 15.61
C VAL A 54 -6.27 -10.16 14.25
N PRO A 55 -4.97 -10.48 14.11
CA PRO A 55 -4.29 -10.32 12.83
C PRO A 55 -4.87 -11.20 11.72
N THR A 56 -5.33 -12.42 12.00
CA THR A 56 -5.90 -13.29 10.96
C THR A 56 -7.21 -12.73 10.38
N SER A 57 -8.02 -12.02 11.17
CA SER A 57 -9.27 -11.40 10.70
C SER A 57 -9.07 -10.24 9.71
N PHE A 58 -7.90 -9.58 9.76
CA PHE A 58 -7.48 -8.55 8.82
C PHE A 58 -6.87 -9.12 7.54
N LEU A 59 -6.30 -10.31 7.62
CA LEU A 59 -5.57 -10.96 6.52
C LEU A 59 -6.45 -11.91 5.70
N TYR A 60 -7.63 -12.28 6.21
CA TYR A 60 -8.55 -13.16 5.50
C TYR A 60 -9.43 -12.37 4.53
N GLY A 61 -9.11 -12.46 3.23
CA GLY A 61 -9.81 -11.74 2.16
C GLY A 61 -11.02 -12.48 1.56
N GLY A 62 -11.55 -13.50 2.24
CA GLY A 62 -12.68 -14.28 1.72
C GLY A 62 -12.26 -15.33 0.69
N ALA A 63 -13.18 -15.68 -0.20
CA ALA A 63 -12.99 -16.74 -1.19
C ALA A 63 -13.50 -16.36 -2.58
N GLY A 64 -13.06 -17.08 -3.60
CA GLY A 64 -13.51 -16.92 -4.98
C GLY A 64 -12.87 -15.74 -5.71
N ILE A 65 -13.56 -15.24 -6.75
CA ILE A 65 -13.04 -14.19 -7.63
C ILE A 65 -12.99 -12.82 -6.95
N THR A 66 -13.90 -12.56 -6.00
CA THR A 66 -13.92 -11.32 -5.20
C THR A 66 -12.60 -11.16 -4.44
N PHE A 67 -12.08 -12.24 -3.84
CA PHE A 67 -10.78 -12.23 -3.19
C PHE A 67 -9.64 -11.82 -4.15
N LEU A 68 -9.66 -12.28 -5.40
CA LEU A 68 -8.63 -11.89 -6.37
C LEU A 68 -8.70 -10.41 -6.71
N PHE A 69 -9.91 -9.86 -6.86
CA PHE A 69 -10.10 -8.42 -7.07
C PHE A 69 -9.65 -7.60 -5.85
N ASP A 70 -9.96 -8.08 -4.64
CA ASP A 70 -9.54 -7.44 -3.41
C ASP A 70 -8.02 -7.49 -3.24
N LEU A 71 -7.40 -8.64 -3.52
CA LEU A 71 -5.95 -8.81 -3.46
C LEU A 71 -5.22 -7.93 -4.49
N MET A 72 -5.73 -7.87 -5.72
CA MET A 72 -5.19 -6.99 -6.77
C MET A 72 -5.34 -5.51 -6.39
N THR A 73 -6.48 -5.14 -5.81
CA THR A 73 -6.72 -3.78 -5.35
C THR A 73 -5.81 -3.45 -4.16
N LEU A 74 -5.65 -4.37 -3.22
CA LEU A 74 -4.73 -4.23 -2.09
C LEU A 74 -3.30 -4.02 -2.56
N TYR A 75 -2.81 -4.87 -3.47
CA TYR A 75 -1.47 -4.73 -4.07
C TYR A 75 -1.28 -3.37 -4.71
N ARG A 76 -2.17 -2.98 -5.62
CA ARG A 76 -2.05 -1.71 -6.36
C ARG A 76 -2.03 -0.51 -5.41
N ASN A 77 -2.95 -0.46 -4.45
CA ASN A 77 -3.08 0.68 -3.55
C ASN A 77 -1.94 0.71 -2.53
N SER A 78 -1.51 -0.43 -2.00
CA SER A 78 -0.38 -0.53 -1.07
C SER A 78 0.93 -0.10 -1.73
N THR A 79 1.22 -0.60 -2.94
CA THR A 79 2.42 -0.20 -3.71
C THR A 79 2.41 1.30 -4.00
N ALA A 80 1.28 1.86 -4.45
CA ALA A 80 1.16 3.28 -4.74
C ALA A 80 1.37 4.16 -3.49
N LEU A 81 0.92 3.71 -2.32
CA LEU A 81 1.15 4.40 -1.05
C LEU A 81 2.63 4.32 -0.62
N GLU A 82 3.21 3.12 -0.67
CA GLU A 82 4.58 2.87 -0.19
C GLU A 82 5.64 3.54 -1.09
N GLU A 83 5.47 3.52 -2.41
CA GLU A 83 6.39 4.17 -3.36
C GLU A 83 6.15 5.67 -3.50
N GLY A 84 4.90 6.12 -3.36
CA GLY A 84 4.50 7.51 -3.51
C GLY A 84 4.77 8.34 -2.25
N GLN A 85 3.86 8.26 -1.27
CA GLN A 85 3.92 9.11 -0.07
C GLN A 85 4.96 8.66 0.94
N TYR A 86 5.19 7.36 1.07
CA TYR A 86 6.11 6.79 2.06
C TYR A 86 7.44 6.34 1.45
N SER A 87 7.81 6.92 0.30
CA SER A 87 9.05 6.60 -0.41
C SER A 87 10.27 6.76 0.50
N GLY A 88 11.04 5.69 0.69
CA GLY A 88 12.21 5.67 1.58
C GLY A 88 11.89 5.65 3.09
N LYS A 89 10.60 5.64 3.47
CA LYS A 89 10.10 5.58 4.85
C LYS A 89 9.05 4.47 5.04
N SER A 90 9.30 3.28 4.48
CA SER A 90 8.42 2.11 4.64
C SER A 90 8.09 1.77 6.10
N TYR A 91 8.95 2.15 7.06
CA TYR A 91 8.68 1.98 8.49
C TYR A 91 7.52 2.85 9.00
N ASP A 92 7.35 4.06 8.46
CA ASP A 92 6.22 4.94 8.81
C ASP A 92 4.92 4.37 8.20
N TYR A 93 4.99 3.84 6.98
CA TYR A 93 3.85 3.16 6.36
C TYR A 93 3.39 1.95 7.19
N CYS A 94 4.31 1.10 7.63
CA CYS A 94 3.98 -0.05 8.50
C CYS A 94 3.33 0.39 9.80
N TRP A 95 3.83 1.45 10.43
CA TRP A 95 3.25 1.99 11.65
C TRP A 95 1.84 2.53 11.44
N HIS A 96 1.62 3.26 10.35
CA HIS A 96 0.32 3.82 9.98
C HIS A 96 -0.69 2.73 9.64
N LEU A 97 -0.25 1.65 8.98
CA LEU A 97 -1.05 0.47 8.73
C LEU A 97 -1.46 -0.24 10.03
N LEU A 98 -0.53 -0.39 10.98
CA LEU A 98 -0.85 -0.94 12.31
C LEU A 98 -1.84 -0.06 13.07
N LEU A 99 -1.65 1.27 13.08
CA LEU A 99 -2.58 2.20 13.71
C LEU A 99 -3.97 2.17 13.06
N ALA A 100 -4.05 2.03 11.74
CA ALA A 100 -5.30 1.84 11.04
C ALA A 100 -6.00 0.54 11.47
N CYS A 101 -5.26 -0.57 11.62
CA CYS A 101 -5.81 -1.81 12.17
C CYS A 101 -6.35 -1.62 13.61
N PHE A 102 -5.63 -0.92 14.47
CA PHE A 102 -6.08 -0.64 15.84
C PHE A 102 -7.34 0.25 15.87
N ALA A 103 -7.39 1.28 15.03
CA ALA A 103 -8.57 2.15 14.91
C ALA A 103 -9.79 1.36 14.39
N LEU A 104 -9.58 0.50 13.40
CA LEU A 104 -10.61 -0.39 12.88
C LEU A 104 -11.12 -1.37 13.94
N LEU A 105 -10.23 -1.95 14.76
CA LEU A 105 -10.63 -2.80 15.88
C LEU A 105 -11.48 -2.03 16.89
N GLY A 106 -11.06 -0.82 17.28
CA GLY A 106 -11.80 0.00 18.23
C GLY A 106 -13.22 0.34 17.76
N ILE A 107 -13.37 0.65 16.46
CA ILE A 107 -14.66 0.96 15.86
C ILE A 107 -15.50 -0.30 15.63
N ASN A 108 -14.90 -1.43 15.26
CA ASN A 108 -15.63 -2.66 14.96
C ASN A 108 -15.99 -3.49 16.19
N LEU A 109 -15.34 -3.25 17.35
CA LEU A 109 -15.66 -3.91 18.62
C LEU A 109 -17.16 -3.79 19.01
N PRO A 110 -17.80 -2.60 18.97
CA PRO A 110 -19.24 -2.47 19.21
C PRO A 110 -20.13 -3.01 18.07
N LEU A 111 -19.60 -3.18 16.86
CA LEU A 111 -20.37 -3.59 15.67
C LEU A 111 -20.44 -5.12 15.49
N SER A 112 -19.72 -5.90 16.31
CA SER A 112 -19.64 -7.37 16.21
C SER A 112 -19.31 -7.85 14.78
N SER A 113 -18.42 -7.13 14.08
CA SER A 113 -17.96 -7.50 12.74
C SER A 113 -16.98 -8.68 12.83
N TYR A 114 -17.20 -9.68 11.99
CA TYR A 114 -16.44 -10.94 12.03
C TYR A 114 -15.16 -10.92 11.18
N LEU A 115 -15.08 -10.04 10.17
CA LEU A 115 -13.99 -9.92 9.21
C LEU A 115 -13.65 -8.45 8.95
N HIS A 116 -12.36 -8.12 8.92
CA HIS A 116 -11.88 -6.73 8.83
C HIS A 116 -11.03 -6.44 7.59
N ALA A 117 -10.70 -7.46 6.81
CA ALA A 117 -9.86 -7.33 5.62
C ALA A 117 -10.41 -6.33 4.60
N HIS A 118 -11.72 -6.40 4.32
CA HIS A 118 -12.38 -5.50 3.37
C HIS A 118 -12.39 -4.04 3.84
N SER A 119 -12.65 -3.82 5.13
CA SER A 119 -12.60 -2.48 5.74
C SER A 119 -11.18 -1.90 5.70
N LEU A 120 -10.15 -2.72 5.90
CA LEU A 120 -8.76 -2.31 5.76
C LEU A 120 -8.43 -1.91 4.31
N LEU A 121 -8.88 -2.71 3.34
CA LEU A 121 -8.72 -2.38 1.92
C LEU A 121 -9.35 -1.02 1.60
N LEU A 122 -10.60 -0.79 2.02
CA LEU A 122 -11.29 0.49 1.83
C LEU A 122 -10.59 1.65 2.53
N THR A 123 -9.94 1.40 3.67
CA THR A 123 -9.10 2.39 4.38
C THR A 123 -7.88 2.80 3.55
N LEU A 124 -7.19 1.84 2.93
CA LEU A 124 -6.03 2.13 2.08
C LEU A 124 -6.44 2.82 0.78
N VAL A 125 -7.55 2.39 0.19
CA VAL A 125 -8.12 3.00 -1.02
C VAL A 125 -8.55 4.44 -0.76
N THR A 126 -9.25 4.70 0.35
CA THR A 126 -9.64 6.06 0.73
C THR A 126 -8.42 6.92 0.97
N LEU A 127 -7.41 6.40 1.65
CA LEU A 127 -6.18 7.13 1.88
C LEU A 127 -5.51 7.53 0.56
N LEU A 128 -5.32 6.58 -0.35
CA LEU A 128 -4.73 6.85 -1.66
C LEU A 128 -5.57 7.85 -2.47
N SER A 129 -6.91 7.71 -2.44
CA SER A 129 -7.81 8.63 -3.16
C SER A 129 -7.67 10.09 -2.77
N ARG A 130 -7.25 10.36 -1.52
CA ARG A 130 -7.02 11.71 -1.00
C ARG A 130 -5.65 12.25 -1.36
N LEU A 131 -4.64 11.37 -1.43
CA LEU A 131 -3.26 11.74 -1.69
C LEU A 131 -2.99 12.01 -3.18
N THR A 132 -3.71 11.34 -4.07
CA THR A 132 -3.60 11.50 -5.53
C THR A 132 -4.98 11.70 -6.17
N PRO A 133 -5.65 12.84 -5.91
CA PRO A 133 -7.01 13.09 -6.38
C PRO A 133 -7.10 13.21 -7.90
N ASP A 134 -6.03 13.64 -8.57
CA ASP A 134 -5.98 13.92 -10.02
C ASP A 134 -5.72 12.68 -10.89
N GLN A 135 -5.37 11.54 -10.27
CA GLN A 135 -5.21 10.30 -11.02
C GLN A 135 -6.57 9.71 -11.39
N THR A 136 -6.69 9.18 -12.59
CA THR A 136 -7.88 8.43 -13.02
C THR A 136 -7.56 6.94 -13.06
N ILE A 137 -8.52 6.12 -12.60
CA ILE A 137 -8.42 4.67 -12.67
C ILE A 137 -9.58 4.15 -13.50
N SER A 138 -9.27 3.20 -14.37
CA SER A 138 -10.29 2.45 -15.08
C SER A 138 -10.83 1.35 -14.17
N LEU A 139 -12.09 1.48 -13.78
CA LEU A 139 -12.84 0.42 -13.13
C LEU A 139 -13.17 -0.63 -14.19
N MET A 140 -12.55 -1.81 -14.07
CA MET A 140 -12.79 -2.97 -14.93
C MET A 140 -12.50 -2.75 -16.43
N GLY A 141 -11.70 -1.74 -16.80
CA GLY A 141 -11.43 -1.40 -18.20
C GLY A 141 -12.57 -0.63 -18.90
N LEU A 142 -13.74 -0.48 -18.26
CA LEU A 142 -14.96 0.09 -18.86
C LEU A 142 -15.23 1.54 -18.44
N LEU A 143 -14.97 1.89 -17.18
CA LEU A 143 -15.32 3.20 -16.61
C LEU A 143 -14.09 3.89 -16.05
N GLN A 144 -13.66 5.00 -16.67
CA GLN A 144 -12.59 5.83 -16.14
C GLN A 144 -13.16 6.76 -15.07
N LEU A 145 -12.83 6.48 -13.81
CA LEU A 145 -13.27 7.28 -12.67
C LEU A 145 -12.07 8.01 -12.04
N PRO A 146 -12.24 9.26 -11.61
CA PRO A 146 -11.26 9.93 -10.77
C PRO A 146 -11.03 9.12 -9.49
N LEU A 147 -9.78 9.00 -9.05
CA LEU A 147 -9.41 8.22 -7.87
C LEU A 147 -10.17 8.66 -6.63
N LYS A 148 -10.50 9.96 -6.55
CA LYS A 148 -11.33 10.57 -5.52
C LYS A 148 -12.67 9.85 -5.28
N TYR A 149 -13.28 9.30 -6.32
CA TYR A 149 -14.58 8.63 -6.22
C TYR A 149 -14.47 7.12 -6.02
N LEU A 150 -13.27 6.56 -6.12
CA LEU A 150 -13.03 5.12 -6.03
C LEU A 150 -13.54 4.48 -4.71
N PRO A 151 -13.27 5.02 -3.51
CA PRO A 151 -13.78 4.42 -2.27
C PRO A 151 -15.30 4.43 -2.19
N TYR A 152 -15.94 5.50 -2.68
CA TYR A 152 -17.41 5.61 -2.68
C TYR A 152 -18.04 4.68 -3.71
N ALA A 153 -17.39 4.51 -4.87
CA ALA A 153 -17.81 3.55 -5.89
C ALA A 153 -17.70 2.11 -5.37
N MET A 154 -16.61 1.75 -4.69
CA MET A 154 -16.46 0.42 -4.07
C MET A 154 -17.53 0.19 -3.00
N LEU A 155 -17.75 1.16 -2.10
CA LEU A 155 -18.82 1.10 -1.10
C LEU A 155 -20.21 0.92 -1.74
N GLY A 156 -20.48 1.63 -2.85
CA GLY A 156 -21.72 1.49 -3.60
C GLY A 156 -21.87 0.11 -4.25
N MET A 157 -20.80 -0.43 -4.81
CA MET A 157 -20.80 -1.80 -5.34
C MET A 157 -21.05 -2.82 -4.23
N ASP A 158 -20.44 -2.66 -3.06
CA ASP A 158 -20.65 -3.55 -1.91
C ASP A 158 -22.10 -3.53 -1.45
N ALA A 159 -22.72 -2.34 -1.40
CA ALA A 159 -24.13 -2.19 -1.04
C ALA A 159 -25.06 -2.91 -2.02
N VAL A 160 -24.74 -2.90 -3.31
CA VAL A 160 -25.53 -3.55 -4.37
C VAL A 160 -25.29 -5.07 -4.41
N MET A 161 -24.04 -5.51 -4.28
CA MET A 161 -23.66 -6.92 -4.46
C MET A 161 -23.86 -7.75 -3.19
N ALA A 162 -23.44 -7.22 -2.04
CA ALA A 162 -23.39 -7.94 -0.77
C ALA A 162 -24.45 -7.45 0.23
N GLY A 163 -25.04 -6.28 -0.02
CA GLY A 163 -26.14 -5.72 0.75
C GLY A 163 -25.72 -4.61 1.73
N PRO A 164 -26.70 -3.95 2.36
CA PRO A 164 -26.47 -2.77 3.19
C PRO A 164 -25.69 -3.07 4.48
N LEU A 165 -25.74 -4.31 5.00
CA LEU A 165 -24.99 -4.70 6.19
C LEU A 165 -23.48 -4.72 5.91
N GLU A 166 -23.06 -5.28 4.77
CA GLU A 166 -21.64 -5.30 4.38
C GLU A 166 -21.15 -3.90 4.01
N ALA A 167 -21.99 -3.07 3.38
CA ALA A 167 -21.70 -1.67 3.16
C ALA A 167 -21.49 -0.90 4.48
N GLY A 168 -22.26 -1.21 5.53
CA GLY A 168 -22.05 -0.65 6.87
C GLY A 168 -20.66 -0.97 7.43
N ARG A 169 -20.16 -2.18 7.20
CA ARG A 169 -18.80 -2.57 7.59
C ARG A 169 -17.74 -1.88 6.74
N GLY A 170 -17.96 -1.75 5.43
CA GLY A 170 -17.08 -1.02 4.54
C GLY A 170 -17.00 0.47 4.88
N LEU A 171 -18.11 1.05 5.34
CA LEU A 171 -18.18 2.45 5.77
C LEU A 171 -17.23 2.75 6.93
N THR A 172 -17.04 1.80 7.85
CA THR A 172 -16.04 1.96 8.94
C THR A 172 -14.63 2.15 8.39
N GLY A 173 -14.28 1.43 7.32
CA GLY A 173 -13.02 1.60 6.60
C GLY A 173 -12.88 2.98 5.96
N VAL A 174 -13.97 3.47 5.36
CA VAL A 174 -13.99 4.81 4.78
C VAL A 174 -13.79 5.90 5.85
N ILE A 175 -14.45 5.76 7.00
CA ILE A 175 -14.32 6.71 8.12
C ILE A 175 -12.89 6.73 8.65
N VAL A 176 -12.30 5.57 8.90
CA VAL A 176 -10.91 5.47 9.39
C VAL A 176 -9.94 6.06 8.37
N GLY A 177 -10.10 5.75 7.09
CA GLY A 177 -9.20 6.25 6.06
C GLY A 177 -9.32 7.76 5.84
N LEU A 178 -10.52 8.32 5.94
CA LEU A 178 -10.71 9.78 5.95
C LEU A 178 -10.07 10.43 7.18
N GLY A 179 -10.25 9.84 8.37
CA GLY A 179 -9.61 10.32 9.60
C GLY A 179 -8.09 10.29 9.48
N TRP A 180 -7.54 9.22 8.90
CA TRP A 180 -6.11 9.09 8.66
C TRP A 180 -5.59 10.11 7.64
N ALA A 181 -6.29 10.29 6.52
CA ALA A 181 -5.96 11.29 5.52
C ALA A 181 -5.95 12.70 6.11
N MET A 182 -6.94 13.05 6.92
CA MET A 182 -6.97 14.34 7.64
C MET A 182 -5.79 14.51 8.58
N LEU A 183 -5.35 13.44 9.25
CA LEU A 183 -4.22 13.49 10.17
C LEU A 183 -2.89 13.73 9.44
N LEU A 184 -2.75 13.14 8.25
CA LEU A 184 -1.62 13.37 7.34
C LEU A 184 -1.64 14.79 6.77
N GLU A 185 -2.78 15.28 6.30
CA GLU A 185 -2.95 16.65 5.80
C GLU A 185 -2.61 17.70 6.87
N ARG A 186 -2.93 17.43 8.14
CA ARG A 186 -2.59 18.30 9.28
C ARG A 186 -1.13 18.21 9.73
N GLY A 187 -0.35 17.28 9.20
CA GLY A 187 1.05 17.06 9.62
C GLY A 187 1.20 16.54 11.04
N THR A 188 0.12 16.12 11.69
CA THR A 188 0.10 15.57 13.07
C THR A 188 0.18 14.05 13.09
N ALA A 189 0.46 13.42 11.95
CA ALA A 189 0.56 11.97 11.88
C ALA A 189 1.69 11.48 12.81
N PRO A 190 1.42 10.54 13.73
CA PRO A 190 2.43 10.04 14.65
C PRO A 190 3.55 9.38 13.85
N ALA A 191 4.78 9.87 14.04
CA ALA A 191 5.97 9.25 13.50
C ALA A 191 6.15 7.84 14.09
N ALA A 192 6.71 6.91 13.31
CA ALA A 192 6.93 5.57 13.82
C ALA A 192 7.86 5.60 15.05
N PRO A 193 7.51 4.91 16.15
CA PRO A 193 8.41 4.76 17.28
C PRO A 193 9.68 4.01 16.86
N GLU A 194 10.80 4.30 17.52
CA GLU A 194 12.12 3.73 17.19
C GLU A 194 12.14 2.18 17.20
N ILE A 195 11.25 1.55 17.98
CA ILE A 195 11.09 0.10 18.01
C ILE A 195 10.62 -0.41 16.64
N VAL A 196 9.63 0.23 16.03
CA VAL A 196 9.11 -0.17 14.70
C VAL A 196 10.17 0.07 13.63
N LYS A 197 10.91 1.18 13.72
CA LYS A 197 12.04 1.45 12.81
C LYS A 197 13.13 0.37 12.92
N ARG A 198 13.42 -0.11 14.14
CA ARG A 198 14.38 -1.19 14.36
C ARG A 198 13.87 -2.53 13.84
N TRP A 199 12.61 -2.87 14.10
CA TRP A 199 12.02 -4.15 13.64
C TRP A 199 11.87 -4.19 12.12
N VAL A 200 11.28 -3.17 11.52
CA VAL A 200 11.10 -3.06 10.06
C VAL A 200 12.45 -2.85 9.38
N GLY A 201 13.33 -2.00 9.92
CA GLY A 201 14.67 -1.78 9.38
C GLY A 201 15.57 -3.02 9.47
N SER A 202 15.44 -3.84 10.53
CA SER A 202 16.15 -5.12 10.63
C SER A 202 15.57 -6.15 9.66
N GLY A 203 14.25 -6.21 9.47
CA GLY A 203 13.61 -7.07 8.46
C GLY A 203 13.94 -6.69 7.01
N ILE A 204 14.04 -5.39 6.71
CA ILE A 204 14.48 -4.87 5.40
C ILE A 204 15.95 -5.19 5.16
N ARG A 205 16.82 -5.05 6.19
CA ARG A 205 18.25 -5.41 6.07
C ARG A 205 18.50 -6.90 5.86
N VAL A 206 17.69 -7.77 6.47
CA VAL A 206 17.77 -9.23 6.27
C VAL A 206 17.33 -9.62 4.85
N GLY A 207 16.41 -8.88 4.23
CA GLY A 207 15.99 -9.12 2.84
C GLY A 207 16.96 -8.59 1.76
N VAL A 208 17.80 -7.61 2.09
CA VAL A 208 18.81 -7.02 1.18
C VAL A 208 20.19 -7.69 1.35
N GLY A 209 20.40 -8.45 2.43
CA GLY A 209 21.68 -9.10 2.72
C GLY A 209 22.05 -10.31 1.86
N ALA A 210 21.19 -10.76 0.95
CA ALA A 210 21.46 -11.93 0.10
C ALA A 210 21.91 -11.57 -1.33
N GLY A 211 22.04 -10.29 -1.69
CA GLY A 211 22.53 -9.93 -3.01
C GLY A 211 22.72 -8.43 -3.20
N GLY A 212 23.98 -8.00 -3.24
CA GLY A 212 24.36 -6.75 -3.91
C GLY A 212 24.38 -5.50 -3.02
N SER A 213 25.59 -5.14 -2.64
CA SER A 213 26.00 -3.79 -2.24
C SER A 213 25.41 -2.70 -3.14
N GLY A 214 24.91 -1.62 -2.53
CA GLY A 214 24.68 -0.35 -3.22
C GLY A 214 23.35 0.31 -2.90
N VAL A 215 23.18 0.84 -1.68
CA VAL A 215 22.17 1.88 -1.42
C VAL A 215 22.65 3.15 -2.13
N VAL A 216 22.27 3.28 -3.40
CA VAL A 216 22.33 4.56 -4.12
C VAL A 216 21.21 5.40 -3.54
N ASN A 217 21.59 6.45 -2.81
CA ASN A 217 20.71 7.52 -2.36
C ASN A 217 20.25 8.30 -3.61
N PRO A 218 18.96 8.28 -4.03
CA PRO A 218 18.51 9.16 -5.08
C PRO A 218 18.16 10.51 -4.45
N GLY A 219 19.20 11.23 -4.05
CA GLY A 219 19.12 12.67 -4.06
C GLY A 219 19.01 13.11 -5.51
N ARG A 220 17.84 13.66 -5.88
CA ARG A 220 17.66 14.56 -7.03
C ARG A 220 17.65 13.91 -8.42
N ALA A 221 16.51 13.32 -8.78
CA ALA A 221 16.02 13.23 -10.16
C ALA A 221 14.49 13.34 -10.07
N GLY A 222 13.87 14.44 -10.47
CA GLY A 222 13.56 14.69 -11.88
C GLY A 222 12.28 13.93 -12.22
N GLY A 223 11.13 14.61 -12.15
CA GLY A 223 9.82 13.99 -12.29
C GLY A 223 9.67 13.20 -13.58
N ALA A 224 9.17 11.97 -13.46
CA ALA A 224 8.73 11.13 -14.56
C ALA A 224 7.29 10.69 -14.28
N GLY A 225 6.34 11.39 -14.88
CA GLY A 225 4.95 10.96 -14.96
C GLY A 225 4.84 9.79 -15.94
N PHE A 226 4.15 8.73 -15.52
CA PHE A 226 3.77 7.62 -16.39
C PHE A 226 2.37 7.88 -16.95
N GLY A 227 2.32 8.24 -18.23
CA GLY A 227 1.11 8.28 -19.05
C GLY A 227 1.22 7.25 -20.17
N ALA A 228 0.35 6.26 -20.16
CA ALA A 228 0.17 5.32 -21.27
C ALA A 228 -0.75 5.94 -22.33
N GLY A 229 -0.31 5.91 -23.59
CA GLY A 229 -1.18 6.01 -24.76
C GLY A 229 -1.24 7.37 -25.47
N ALA A 230 -0.43 7.54 -26.52
CA ALA A 230 -0.84 8.26 -27.73
C ALA A 230 0.17 7.97 -28.86
N ALA A 231 -0.30 7.28 -29.90
CA ALA A 231 0.40 7.17 -31.17
C ALA A 231 0.43 8.53 -31.86
N GLY A 232 1.62 8.94 -32.31
CA GLY A 232 1.81 10.19 -33.06
C GLY A 232 3.20 10.22 -33.67
N GLY A 233 3.32 9.68 -34.89
CA GLY A 233 4.56 9.73 -35.66
C GLY A 233 4.89 11.15 -36.08
N GLY A 234 6.12 11.58 -35.79
CA GLY A 234 6.66 12.87 -36.21
C GLY A 234 8.18 12.80 -36.29
N ARG A 235 8.71 12.81 -37.51
CA ARG A 235 10.14 12.91 -37.84
C ARG A 235 10.73 14.22 -37.29
N GLY A 236 11.95 14.16 -36.78
CA GLY A 236 12.85 15.33 -36.85
C GLY A 236 13.87 15.47 -35.72
N ARG A 237 15.14 15.36 -36.15
CA ARG A 237 16.28 16.19 -35.71
C ARG A 237 17.14 15.63 -34.57
N GLU A 238 18.22 14.98 -35.00
CA GLU A 238 19.43 14.71 -34.22
C GLU A 238 20.03 16.03 -33.69
N VAL A 239 20.31 16.05 -32.39
CA VAL A 239 21.03 17.12 -31.70
C VAL A 239 22.43 16.57 -31.39
N PRO A 240 23.52 17.18 -31.88
CA PRO A 240 24.85 16.64 -31.64
C PRO A 240 25.29 16.86 -30.19
N ALA A 241 25.98 15.86 -29.65
CA ALA A 241 26.55 15.85 -28.32
C ALA A 241 27.56 16.99 -28.13
N SER A 242 27.30 17.88 -27.16
CA SER A 242 28.26 18.89 -26.73
C SER A 242 29.24 18.26 -25.74
N THR A 243 30.45 18.03 -26.23
CA THR A 243 31.64 17.68 -25.43
C THR A 243 31.96 18.84 -24.49
N GLY A 244 31.61 18.71 -23.20
CA GLY A 244 31.95 19.68 -22.16
C GLY A 244 33.43 19.66 -21.83
N GLY A 245 34.21 20.45 -22.54
CA GLY A 245 35.59 20.79 -22.17
C GLY A 245 35.59 21.80 -21.01
N HIS A 246 36.28 21.47 -19.92
CA HIS A 246 36.47 22.40 -18.81
C HIS A 246 37.57 23.41 -19.15
N THR A 247 37.18 24.68 -19.29
CA THR A 247 38.06 25.83 -19.48
C THR A 247 38.76 26.15 -18.15
N TRP A 248 40.04 25.81 -18.03
CA TRP A 248 40.86 26.17 -16.88
C TRP A 248 41.18 27.67 -16.94
N GLY A 249 40.75 28.40 -15.90
CA GLY A 249 40.93 29.84 -15.78
C GLY A 249 42.40 30.27 -15.82
N THR A 250 42.68 31.33 -16.58
CA THR A 250 43.97 32.00 -16.69
C THR A 250 44.19 32.93 -15.50
N GLY A 251 45.45 33.07 -15.10
CA GLY A 251 45.85 33.43 -13.74
C GLY A 251 45.82 34.92 -13.37
N ARG A 252 46.11 35.17 -12.08
CA ARG A 252 46.74 36.40 -11.58
C ARG A 252 47.85 35.99 -10.61
N ARG A 253 49.08 36.44 -10.88
CA ARG A 253 50.22 36.37 -9.94
C ARG A 253 50.26 37.67 -9.13
N LEU A 254 50.56 37.55 -7.84
CA LEU A 254 50.84 38.64 -6.90
C LEU A 254 52.33 38.54 -6.51
N GLY A 255 53.08 39.67 -6.58
CA GLY A 255 54.50 39.83 -6.21
C GLY A 255 55.48 39.23 -7.23
N ASP A 256 56.57 39.86 -7.65
CA ASP A 256 57.29 41.11 -7.32
C ASP A 256 57.63 41.87 -8.61
#